data_AF-G4TN40-F1
#
_entry.id   AF-G4TN40-F1
#
_cell.length_a   1.000
_cell.length_b   1.000
_cell.length_c   1.000
_cell.angle_alpha   90.00
_cell.angle_beta   90.00
_cell.angle_gamma   90.00
#
_symmetry.space_group_name_H-M   'P 1'
#
loop_
_entity.id
_entity.type
_entity.pdbx_description
1 polymer ?
#
loop_
_entity_poly.entity_id
_entity_poly.type
_entity_poly.pdbx_seq_one_letter_code
_entity_poly.pdbx_strand_id
1 'polypeptide(L)'
;MPRARVTKRRVGSDEEMEHDQKENQPAQRGGEPNAQADRGRNNGDQEEYPAFDPRTFEHAPIPAANHPKLKAVTDSWDGISAPLNMLEQLIRDCGPMLAEIDGVDSNELQKLDQLMRAVIDEKEALAARRNASQEIREELTQGKRIIDPATLWQQKSDAALAEYEKKTARQKYGKNRTYEDYRADIWACDPDHEGEGMPPLQSLIPREEGDDESDDDVEVGGVVQDYLDPLTRQMLENPMTSYASSSSLLCGHSYSRASIYEFLGNQTKACPTSGCNRRINKNDLVPDENIERRVRARKRQLEQAKAGRRKRDKAIVLDSDEDEMIKDEK
;
A
#
# COMPACT_ATOMS: atom_id res chain seq x y z
N MET A 1 -26.53 -51.31 7.72
CA MET A 1 -26.41 -52.14 6.49
C MET A 1 -27.73 -51.98 5.73
N PRO A 2 -27.76 -51.68 4.42
CA PRO A 2 -26.86 -52.22 3.41
C PRO A 2 -25.98 -51.17 2.70
N ARG A 3 -24.87 -51.69 2.19
CA ARG A 3 -23.84 -51.04 1.38
C ARG A 3 -24.20 -51.21 -0.11
N ALA A 4 -23.90 -50.22 -0.95
CA ALA A 4 -23.75 -50.41 -2.39
C ALA A 4 -22.54 -49.57 -2.84
N ARG A 5 -21.38 -50.17 -3.05
CA ARG A 5 -20.86 -50.95 -4.20
C ARG A 5 -20.13 -50.07 -5.22
N VAL A 6 -18.81 -50.07 -5.03
CA VAL A 6 -17.76 -49.72 -5.99
C VAL A 6 -17.95 -50.48 -7.30
N THR A 7 -17.77 -49.80 -8.44
CA THR A 7 -17.19 -50.43 -9.63
C THR A 7 -16.09 -49.54 -10.22
N LYS A 8 -14.88 -50.13 -10.24
CA LYS A 8 -13.69 -49.68 -10.97
C LYS A 8 -13.94 -49.83 -12.47
N ARG A 9 -13.51 -48.84 -13.27
CA ARG A 9 -12.92 -49.11 -14.58
C ARG A 9 -11.50 -48.54 -14.61
N ARG A 10 -10.61 -49.40 -15.08
CA ARG A 10 -9.17 -49.29 -15.20
C ARG A 10 -8.87 -49.52 -16.68
N VAL A 11 -8.17 -48.61 -17.35
CA VAL A 11 -7.19 -48.81 -18.46
C VAL A 11 -6.45 -47.46 -18.51
N GLY A 12 -5.15 -47.35 -18.17
CA GLY A 12 -3.99 -47.75 -18.99
C GLY A 12 -3.81 -46.73 -20.13
N SER A 13 -2.72 -45.99 -20.31
CA SER A 13 -1.29 -46.35 -20.28
C SER A 13 -0.45 -45.06 -20.31
N ASP A 14 0.59 -44.98 -19.49
CA ASP A 14 2.02 -44.95 -19.88
C ASP A 14 2.45 -43.72 -20.69
N GLU A 15 3.16 -42.80 -20.04
CA GLU A 15 4.36 -42.13 -20.55
C GLU A 15 5.05 -41.42 -19.36
N GLU A 16 5.99 -42.15 -18.75
CA GLU A 16 6.91 -41.65 -17.72
C GLU A 16 7.94 -40.72 -18.38
N MET A 17 7.97 -39.46 -17.97
CA MET A 17 9.03 -38.52 -18.31
C MET A 17 9.70 -38.08 -17.00
N GLU A 18 10.73 -38.83 -16.61
CA GLU A 18 11.63 -38.50 -15.50
C GLU A 18 12.38 -37.20 -15.83
N HIS A 19 12.16 -36.16 -15.03
CA HIS A 19 12.98 -34.94 -15.05
C HIS A 19 13.86 -34.90 -13.79
N ASP A 20 15.11 -35.27 -14.01
CA ASP A 20 16.25 -35.22 -13.09
C ASP A 20 16.36 -33.87 -12.36
N GLN A 21 16.19 -33.90 -11.03
CA GLN A 21 16.58 -32.82 -10.13
C GLN A 21 18.03 -33.05 -9.71
N LYS A 22 18.95 -32.27 -10.27
CA LYS A 22 20.36 -32.23 -9.82
C LYS A 22 20.46 -31.43 -8.53
N GLU A 23 20.42 -32.13 -7.41
CA GLU A 23 20.91 -31.65 -6.12
C GLU A 23 22.42 -31.43 -6.17
N ASN A 24 22.84 -30.21 -5.86
CA ASN A 24 24.22 -29.77 -5.89
C ASN A 24 24.82 -29.95 -4.48
N GLN A 25 25.35 -31.14 -4.19
CA GLN A 25 26.12 -31.40 -2.96
C GLN A 25 27.62 -31.14 -3.22
N PRO A 26 28.32 -30.40 -2.32
CA PRO A 26 29.74 -30.14 -2.48
C PRO A 26 30.59 -31.38 -2.15
N ALA A 27 31.49 -31.70 -3.07
CA ALA A 27 32.41 -32.82 -3.03
C ALA A 27 33.37 -32.77 -1.82
N GLN A 28 33.27 -33.78 -0.95
CA GLN A 28 34.31 -34.14 0.01
C GLN A 28 35.50 -34.73 -0.73
N ARG A 29 36.59 -33.96 -0.88
CA ARG A 29 37.90 -34.48 -1.27
C ARG A 29 38.57 -35.12 -0.06
N GLY A 30 38.37 -36.41 0.12
CA GLY A 30 39.26 -37.26 0.91
C GLY A 30 40.54 -37.54 0.11
N GLY A 31 41.62 -36.83 0.43
CA GLY A 31 42.96 -37.15 -0.02
C GLY A 31 43.81 -37.53 1.18
N GLU A 32 44.12 -38.81 1.32
CA GLU A 32 45.15 -39.31 2.23
C GLU A 32 46.54 -38.84 1.73
N PRO A 33 47.36 -38.18 2.56
CA PRO A 33 48.78 -38.07 2.31
C PRO A 33 49.53 -39.14 3.10
N ASN A 34 50.19 -39.97 2.32
CA ASN A 34 51.25 -40.91 2.63
C ASN A 34 52.15 -40.49 3.80
N ALA A 35 52.23 -41.34 4.82
CA ALA A 35 53.15 -41.22 5.95
C ALA A 35 54.53 -41.74 5.56
N GLN A 36 55.52 -40.86 5.37
CA GLN A 36 56.91 -41.18 5.70
C GLN A 36 57.83 -39.94 5.73
N ALA A 37 58.44 -39.78 6.91
CA ALA A 37 59.77 -39.23 7.15
C ALA A 37 60.05 -37.77 6.75
N ASP A 38 59.87 -36.86 7.72
CA ASP A 38 60.88 -35.83 7.94
C ASP A 38 61.13 -35.62 9.44
N ARG A 39 62.30 -36.07 9.89
CA ARG A 39 62.89 -35.73 11.19
C ARG A 39 63.69 -34.45 10.97
N GLY A 40 63.00 -33.32 11.04
CA GLY A 40 63.59 -31.99 10.86
C GLY A 40 63.06 -31.00 11.89
N ARG A 41 63.73 -30.94 13.04
CA ARG A 41 63.79 -29.82 13.99
C ARG A 41 63.16 -28.50 13.48
N ASN A 42 62.07 -28.07 14.11
CA ASN A 42 61.86 -26.64 14.37
C ASN A 42 61.07 -26.49 15.68
N ASN A 43 61.81 -26.27 16.78
CA ASN A 43 61.28 -25.65 18.00
C ASN A 43 61.01 -24.17 17.66
N GLY A 44 59.90 -23.92 16.99
CA GLY A 44 59.31 -22.58 16.91
C GLY A 44 58.13 -22.58 17.84
N ASP A 45 58.20 -21.72 18.86
CA ASP A 45 57.21 -21.53 19.90
C ASP A 45 55.78 -21.66 19.34
N GLN A 46 55.10 -22.75 19.68
CA GLN A 46 53.65 -22.78 19.58
C GLN A 46 53.18 -21.78 20.63
N GLU A 47 52.99 -20.52 20.20
CA GLU A 47 52.25 -19.54 20.98
C GLU A 47 50.92 -20.18 21.33
N GLU A 48 50.82 -20.61 22.58
CA GLU A 48 49.63 -21.20 23.18
C GLU A 48 48.58 -20.10 23.17
N TYR A 49 47.80 -20.02 22.09
CA TYR A 49 46.69 -19.09 22.01
C TYR A 49 45.81 -19.34 23.24
N PRO A 50 45.60 -18.33 24.10
CA PRO A 50 44.82 -18.53 25.30
C PRO A 50 43.46 -19.10 24.92
N ALA A 51 43.02 -20.10 25.69
CA ALA A 51 41.71 -20.71 25.49
C ALA A 51 40.65 -19.60 25.45
N PHE A 52 39.82 -19.63 24.40
CA PHE A 52 38.73 -18.67 24.24
C PHE A 52 37.83 -18.68 25.49
N ASP A 53 37.84 -17.58 26.24
CA ASP A 53 36.91 -17.37 27.36
C ASP A 53 35.75 -16.48 26.87
N PRO A 54 34.53 -17.01 26.73
CA PRO A 54 33.37 -16.24 26.31
C PRO A 54 33.08 -15.03 27.22
N ARG A 55 33.60 -15.02 28.45
CA ARG A 55 33.37 -13.95 29.44
C ARG A 55 34.29 -12.76 29.28
N THR A 56 35.43 -12.93 28.59
CA THR A 56 36.37 -11.85 28.27
C THR A 56 36.18 -11.30 26.86
N PHE A 57 35.20 -11.82 26.12
CA PHE A 57 34.87 -11.33 24.79
C PHE A 57 34.13 -9.98 24.88
N GLU A 58 34.90 -8.90 24.83
CA GLU A 58 34.36 -7.55 24.81
C GLU A 58 33.80 -7.18 23.43
N HIS A 59 32.76 -6.35 23.43
CA HIS A 59 32.24 -5.78 22.19
C HIS A 59 33.31 -4.91 21.53
N ALA A 60 33.68 -5.24 20.29
CA ALA A 60 34.63 -4.48 19.49
C ALA A 60 33.91 -3.43 18.63
N PRO A 61 34.50 -2.24 18.42
CA PRO A 61 33.91 -1.22 17.56
C PRO A 61 33.81 -1.71 16.12
N ILE A 62 32.77 -1.27 15.42
CA ILE A 62 32.55 -1.66 14.02
C ILE A 62 33.68 -1.11 13.15
N PRO A 63 34.43 -1.96 12.43
CA PRO A 63 35.47 -1.50 11.53
C PRO A 63 34.86 -0.92 10.25
N ALA A 64 35.56 0.04 9.63
CA ALA A 64 35.14 0.70 8.38
C ALA A 64 34.83 -0.30 7.24
N ALA A 65 35.53 -1.44 7.22
CA ALA A 65 35.29 -2.52 6.27
C ALA A 65 33.86 -3.11 6.32
N ASN A 66 33.16 -2.98 7.45
CA ASN A 66 31.80 -3.49 7.63
C ASN A 66 30.71 -2.43 7.36
N HIS A 67 31.06 -1.17 7.10
CA HIS A 67 30.07 -0.12 6.80
C HIS A 67 29.16 -0.44 5.60
N PRO A 68 29.65 -1.03 4.48
CA PRO A 68 28.78 -1.40 3.36
C PRO A 68 27.72 -2.44 3.73
N LYS A 69 27.99 -3.33 4.70
CA LYS A 69 27.02 -4.33 5.17
C LYS A 69 25.86 -3.67 5.91
N LEU A 70 26.13 -2.62 6.69
CA LEU A 70 25.08 -1.85 7.35
C LEU A 70 24.18 -1.12 6.35
N LYS A 71 24.75 -0.63 5.24
CA LYS A 71 23.93 -0.09 4.15
C LYS A 71 22.97 -1.16 3.60
N ALA A 72 23.44 -2.37 3.35
CA ALA A 72 22.57 -3.45 2.87
C ALA A 72 21.44 -3.78 3.87
N VAL A 73 21.72 -3.74 5.18
CA VAL A 73 20.67 -3.87 6.21
C VAL A 73 19.68 -2.72 6.15
N THR A 74 20.14 -1.47 6.02
CA THR A 74 19.24 -0.32 5.87
C THR A 74 18.33 -0.45 4.65
N ASP A 75 18.90 -0.85 3.51
CA ASP A 75 18.17 -1.00 2.25
C ASP A 75 17.21 -2.21 2.31
N SER A 76 17.49 -3.23 3.14
CA SER A 76 16.59 -4.39 3.29
C SER A 76 15.23 -4.04 3.90
N TRP A 77 15.15 -2.94 4.68
CA TRP A 77 13.88 -2.45 5.21
C TRP A 77 12.92 -1.96 4.11
N ASP A 78 13.42 -1.52 2.94
CA ASP A 78 12.58 -1.20 1.79
C ASP A 78 11.78 -2.42 1.32
N GLY A 79 12.44 -3.58 1.25
CA GLY A 79 11.80 -4.84 0.86
C GLY A 79 10.69 -5.27 1.82
N ILE A 80 10.87 -5.01 3.11
CA ILE A 80 9.90 -5.34 4.17
C ILE A 80 8.66 -4.43 4.10
N SER A 81 8.77 -3.23 3.54
CA SER A 81 7.64 -2.32 3.38
C SER A 81 6.65 -2.73 2.28
N ALA A 82 7.10 -3.52 1.30
CA ALA A 82 6.29 -3.87 0.12
C ALA A 82 5.00 -4.65 0.45
N PRO A 83 5.00 -5.68 1.32
CA PRO A 83 3.77 -6.35 1.74
C PRO A 83 2.76 -5.43 2.43
N LEU A 84 3.22 -4.46 3.24
CA LEU A 84 2.32 -3.49 3.89
C LEU A 84 1.67 -2.57 2.87
N ASN A 85 2.40 -2.14 1.83
CA ASN A 85 1.82 -1.35 0.74
C ASN A 85 0.78 -2.15 -0.06
N MET A 86 0.98 -3.46 -0.25
CA MET A 86 -0.04 -4.32 -0.88
C MET A 86 -1.28 -4.47 0.00
N LEU A 87 -1.11 -4.65 1.31
CA LEU A 87 -2.22 -4.74 2.26
C LEU A 87 -3.00 -3.43 2.34
N GLU A 88 -2.31 -2.29 2.41
CA GLU A 88 -2.91 -0.96 2.31
C GLU A 88 -3.78 -0.84 1.05
N GLN A 89 -3.25 -1.24 -0.11
CA GLN A 89 -3.98 -1.20 -1.36
C GLN A 89 -5.21 -2.10 -1.35
N LEU A 90 -5.09 -3.33 -0.82
CA LEU A 90 -6.21 -4.25 -0.69
C LEU A 90 -7.33 -3.67 0.20
N ILE A 91 -6.96 -3.08 1.34
CA ILE A 91 -7.92 -2.44 2.25
C ILE A 91 -8.63 -1.28 1.55
N ARG A 92 -7.88 -0.46 0.80
CA ARG A 92 -8.45 0.64 -0.01
C ARG A 92 -9.39 0.14 -1.10
N ASP A 93 -9.15 -1.02 -1.67
CA ASP A 93 -10.03 -1.61 -2.69
C ASP A 93 -11.30 -2.21 -2.06
N CYS A 94 -11.20 -2.83 -0.89
CA CYS A 94 -12.34 -3.44 -0.21
C CYS A 94 -13.31 -2.42 0.39
N GLY A 95 -12.83 -1.27 0.88
CA GLY A 95 -13.65 -0.28 1.58
C GLY A 95 -14.84 0.23 0.75
N PRO A 96 -14.59 0.82 -0.43
CA PRO A 96 -15.65 1.25 -1.33
C PRO A 96 -16.61 0.13 -1.73
N MET A 97 -16.09 -1.08 -1.98
CA MET A 97 -16.93 -2.22 -2.36
C MET A 97 -17.90 -2.63 -1.25
N LEU A 98 -17.48 -2.54 0.02
CA LEU A 98 -18.36 -2.80 1.15
C LEU A 98 -19.36 -1.65 1.37
N ALA A 99 -18.93 -0.41 1.21
CA ALA A 99 -19.81 0.75 1.32
C ALA A 99 -20.93 0.77 0.26
N GLU A 100 -20.68 0.20 -0.93
CA GLU A 100 -21.69 0.07 -2.00
C GLU A 100 -22.80 -0.94 -1.70
N ILE A 101 -22.62 -1.85 -0.75
CA ILE A 101 -23.60 -2.92 -0.51
C ILE A 101 -24.66 -2.42 0.47
N ASP A 102 -25.89 -2.29 -0.03
CA ASP A 102 -27.07 -1.96 0.78
C ASP A 102 -27.21 -2.91 1.99
N GLY A 103 -27.25 -2.33 3.19
CA GLY A 103 -27.44 -3.09 4.43
C GLY A 103 -26.18 -3.78 4.97
N VAL A 104 -24.98 -3.40 4.51
CA VAL A 104 -23.74 -3.80 5.18
C VAL A 104 -23.75 -3.41 6.64
N ASP A 105 -23.36 -4.35 7.49
CA ASP A 105 -23.21 -4.11 8.90
C ASP A 105 -22.04 -3.11 9.12
N SER A 106 -22.33 -2.07 9.91
CA SER A 106 -21.36 -1.02 10.26
C SER A 106 -20.10 -1.62 10.89
N ASN A 107 -20.21 -2.78 11.53
CA ASN A 107 -19.08 -3.48 12.14
C ASN A 107 -18.00 -3.90 11.12
N GLU A 108 -18.35 -4.30 9.90
CA GLU A 108 -17.39 -4.70 8.86
C GLU A 108 -16.56 -3.50 8.40
N LEU A 109 -17.21 -2.36 8.15
CA LEU A 109 -16.53 -1.12 7.77
C LEU A 109 -15.64 -0.60 8.91
N GLN A 110 -16.08 -0.74 10.17
CA GLN A 110 -15.27 -0.41 11.34
C GLN A 110 -14.04 -1.33 11.47
N LYS A 111 -14.19 -2.63 11.25
CA LYS A 111 -13.05 -3.58 11.24
C LYS A 111 -12.05 -3.21 10.15
N LEU A 112 -12.52 -2.83 8.97
CA LEU A 112 -11.65 -2.42 7.88
C LEU A 112 -10.92 -1.10 8.19
N ASP A 113 -11.60 -0.15 8.83
CA ASP A 113 -10.98 1.09 9.34
C ASP A 113 -9.90 0.80 10.38
N GLN A 114 -10.16 -0.11 11.33
CA GLN A 114 -9.17 -0.57 12.31
C GLN A 114 -7.96 -1.23 11.63
N LEU A 115 -8.18 -2.05 10.60
CA LEU A 115 -7.09 -2.65 9.82
C LEU A 115 -6.27 -1.59 9.08
N MET A 116 -6.91 -0.57 8.49
CA MET A 116 -6.18 0.52 7.85
C MET A 116 -5.29 1.26 8.85
N ARG A 117 -5.83 1.59 10.04
CA ARG A 117 -5.08 2.22 11.12
C ARG A 117 -3.89 1.36 11.57
N ALA A 118 -4.10 0.06 11.76
CA ALA A 118 -3.04 -0.87 12.12
C ALA A 118 -1.93 -0.96 11.05
N VAL A 119 -2.28 -0.90 9.77
CA VAL A 119 -1.28 -0.85 8.68
C VAL A 119 -0.46 0.43 8.74
N ILE A 120 -1.10 1.57 9.01
CA ILE A 120 -0.40 2.86 9.18
C ILE A 120 0.55 2.79 10.39
N ASP A 121 0.07 2.31 11.53
CA ASP A 121 0.89 2.14 12.74
C ASP A 121 2.11 1.25 12.46
N GLU A 122 1.94 0.12 11.75
CA GLU A 122 3.07 -0.76 11.39
C GLU A 122 4.04 -0.14 10.38
N LYS A 123 3.54 0.68 9.44
CA LYS A 123 4.41 1.42 8.53
C LYS A 123 5.28 2.43 9.26
N GLU A 124 4.71 3.14 10.24
CA GLU A 124 5.46 4.04 11.12
C GLU A 124 6.47 3.28 11.99
N ALA A 125 6.10 2.10 12.49
CA ALA A 125 7.01 1.25 13.25
C ALA A 125 8.21 0.76 12.42
N LEU A 126 7.98 0.38 11.15
CA LEU A 126 9.05 0.06 10.22
C LEU A 126 9.91 1.30 9.88
N ALA A 127 9.29 2.46 9.70
CA ALA A 127 10.01 3.71 9.44
C ALA A 127 10.93 4.08 10.61
N ALA A 128 10.46 3.96 11.86
CA ALA A 128 11.28 4.18 13.05
C ALA A 128 12.52 3.27 13.10
N ARG A 129 12.33 1.96 12.86
CA ARG A 129 13.42 0.97 12.82
C ARG A 129 14.43 1.23 11.69
N ARG A 130 13.93 1.63 10.52
CA ARG A 130 14.75 2.02 9.37
C ARG A 130 15.57 3.27 9.68
N ASN A 131 14.93 4.31 10.21
CA ASN A 131 15.58 5.58 10.54
C ASN A 131 16.67 5.40 11.60
N ALA A 132 16.40 4.61 12.65
CA ALA A 132 17.41 4.24 13.64
C ALA A 132 18.64 3.57 13.01
N SER A 133 18.43 2.67 12.03
CA SER A 133 19.52 2.02 11.28
C SER A 133 20.31 3.03 10.43
N GLN A 134 19.61 3.97 9.81
CA GLN A 134 20.21 5.00 8.98
C GLN A 134 21.05 5.97 9.82
N GLU A 135 20.55 6.41 10.96
CA GLU A 135 21.29 7.28 11.87
C GLU A 135 22.58 6.64 12.37
N ILE A 136 22.54 5.35 12.75
CA ILE A 136 23.75 4.61 13.15
C ILE A 136 24.78 4.60 12.02
N ARG A 137 24.33 4.40 10.78
CA ARG A 137 25.21 4.47 9.61
C ARG A 137 25.82 5.86 9.45
N GLU A 138 25.01 6.91 9.58
CA GLU A 138 25.48 8.30 9.50
C GLU A 138 26.53 8.62 10.58
N GLU A 139 26.29 8.17 11.81
CA GLU A 139 27.25 8.30 12.91
C GLU A 139 28.58 7.60 12.63
N LEU A 140 28.55 6.39 12.06
CA LEU A 140 29.76 5.66 11.65
C LEU A 140 30.50 6.38 10.51
N THR A 141 29.79 6.95 9.54
CA THR A 141 30.42 7.73 8.47
C THR A 141 31.06 9.03 8.97
N GLN A 142 30.54 9.59 10.07
CA GLN A 142 31.15 10.73 10.78
C GLN A 142 32.37 10.32 11.64
N GLY A 143 32.72 9.04 11.68
CA GLY A 143 33.87 8.53 12.44
C GLY A 143 33.59 8.31 13.93
N LYS A 144 32.31 8.32 14.36
CA LYS A 144 31.96 7.96 15.74
C LYS A 144 32.23 6.48 15.97
N ARG A 145 32.82 6.16 17.12
CA ARG A 145 33.03 4.77 17.54
C ARG A 145 31.75 4.22 18.17
N ILE A 146 31.18 3.19 17.53
CA ILE A 146 30.02 2.45 18.04
C ILE A 146 30.47 1.04 18.40
N ILE A 147 30.32 0.69 19.68
CA ILE A 147 30.74 -0.59 20.26
C ILE A 147 29.60 -1.62 20.20
N ASP A 148 28.38 -1.21 20.54
CA ASP A 148 27.20 -2.07 20.53
C ASP A 148 26.09 -1.46 19.64
N PRO A 149 26.11 -1.75 18.32
CA PRO A 149 25.11 -1.24 17.40
C PRO A 149 23.72 -1.81 17.62
N ALA A 150 23.60 -3.03 18.16
CA ALA A 150 22.31 -3.68 18.33
C ALA A 150 21.51 -2.99 19.44
N THR A 151 22.15 -2.77 20.59
CA THR A 151 21.53 -2.04 21.71
C THR A 151 21.26 -0.59 21.33
N LEU A 152 22.17 0.08 20.63
CA LEU A 152 21.95 1.46 20.17
C LEU A 152 20.78 1.56 19.19
N TRP A 153 20.67 0.61 18.26
CA TRP A 153 19.55 0.55 17.31
C TRP A 153 18.23 0.37 18.04
N GLN A 154 18.18 -0.59 18.96
CA GLN A 154 16.98 -0.87 19.75
C GLN A 154 16.56 0.34 20.57
N GLN A 155 17.50 0.99 21.26
CA GLN A 155 17.20 2.21 22.03
C GLN A 155 16.63 3.33 21.15
N LYS A 156 17.22 3.57 19.97
CA LYS A 156 16.74 4.59 19.04
C LYS A 156 15.37 4.26 18.45
N SER A 157 15.16 3.00 18.03
CA SER A 157 13.87 2.57 17.50
C SER A 157 12.77 2.62 18.56
N ASP A 158 13.07 2.16 19.77
CA ASP A 158 12.11 2.11 20.88
C ASP A 158 11.76 3.52 21.37
N ALA A 159 12.73 4.45 21.39
CA ALA A 159 12.47 5.85 21.70
C ALA A 159 11.54 6.50 20.66
N ALA A 160 11.78 6.27 19.37
CA ALA A 160 10.94 6.80 18.30
C ALA A 160 9.53 6.18 18.31
N LEU A 161 9.42 4.88 18.59
CA LEU A 161 8.14 4.18 18.77
C LEU A 161 7.38 4.72 19.98
N ALA A 162 8.04 4.89 21.12
CA ALA A 162 7.42 5.43 22.33
C ALA A 162 6.96 6.90 22.14
N GLU A 163 7.66 7.68 21.32
CA GLU A 163 7.21 9.03 20.93
C GLU A 163 5.97 8.95 20.03
N TYR A 164 5.94 8.03 19.06
CA TYR A 164 4.78 7.81 18.21
C TYR A 164 3.56 7.32 18.99
N GLU A 165 3.74 6.40 19.94
CA GLU A 165 2.67 5.85 20.77
C GLU A 165 1.96 6.91 21.62
N LYS A 166 2.67 7.96 22.03
CA LYS A 166 2.10 9.09 22.77
C LYS A 166 1.19 9.99 21.94
N LYS A 167 1.25 9.90 20.61
CA LYS A 167 0.42 10.72 19.72
C LYS A 167 -1.04 10.27 19.78
N THR A 168 -1.95 11.22 19.77
CA THR A 168 -3.39 10.96 19.70
C THR A 168 -3.78 10.39 18.34
N ALA A 169 -5.00 9.83 18.23
CA ALA A 169 -5.52 9.33 16.96
C ALA A 169 -5.57 10.44 15.89
N ARG A 170 -5.90 11.69 16.27
CA ARG A 170 -5.91 12.83 15.34
C ARG A 170 -4.52 13.16 14.84
N GLN A 171 -3.51 13.14 15.71
CA GLN A 171 -2.13 13.40 15.34
C GLN A 171 -1.55 12.30 14.42
N LYS A 172 -1.93 11.04 14.65
CA LYS A 172 -1.47 9.89 13.84
C LYS A 172 -2.11 9.85 12.45
N TYR A 173 -3.42 10.04 12.39
CA TYR A 173 -4.20 9.75 11.18
C TYR A 173 -4.77 10.99 10.50
N GLY A 174 -4.97 12.10 11.22
CA GLY A 174 -5.66 13.28 10.71
C GLY A 174 -4.95 14.02 9.58
N LYS A 175 -3.63 13.84 9.45
CA LYS A 175 -2.81 14.39 8.35
C LYS A 175 -2.23 13.29 7.44
N ASN A 176 -2.67 12.05 7.63
CA ASN A 176 -2.18 10.93 6.83
C ASN A 176 -2.95 10.87 5.51
N ARG A 177 -2.28 11.23 4.41
CA ARG A 177 -2.90 11.28 3.06
C ARG A 177 -3.50 9.94 2.63
N THR A 178 -2.85 8.82 2.93
CA THR A 178 -3.38 7.48 2.63
C THR A 178 -4.71 7.25 3.34
N TYR A 179 -4.79 7.62 4.63
CA TYR A 179 -6.01 7.48 5.41
C TYR A 179 -7.11 8.41 4.91
N GLU A 180 -6.76 9.63 4.51
CA GLU A 180 -7.68 10.60 3.91
C GLU A 180 -8.27 10.06 2.62
N ASP A 181 -7.43 9.60 1.70
CA ASP A 181 -7.84 9.00 0.45
C ASP A 181 -8.76 7.79 0.68
N TYR A 182 -8.42 6.92 1.64
CA TYR A 182 -9.25 5.77 2.02
C TYR A 182 -10.64 6.18 2.53
N ARG A 183 -10.71 7.15 3.44
CA ARG A 183 -11.98 7.63 3.98
C ARG A 183 -12.81 8.34 2.91
N ALA A 184 -12.18 9.11 2.03
CA ALA A 184 -12.84 9.78 0.92
C ALA A 184 -13.41 8.77 -0.08
N ASP A 185 -12.68 7.69 -0.36
CA ASP A 185 -13.11 6.61 -1.24
C ASP A 185 -14.39 5.93 -0.69
N ILE A 186 -14.45 5.70 0.63
CA ILE A 186 -15.64 5.15 1.30
C ILE A 186 -16.78 6.16 1.29
N TRP A 187 -16.52 7.42 1.68
CA TRP A 187 -17.50 8.49 1.76
C TRP A 187 -18.21 8.71 0.42
N ALA A 188 -17.46 8.72 -0.68
CA ALA A 188 -18.01 8.90 -2.02
C ALA A 188 -18.90 7.74 -2.51
N CYS A 189 -18.85 6.59 -1.84
CA CYS A 189 -19.65 5.41 -2.16
C CYS A 189 -20.86 5.24 -1.23
N ASP A 190 -20.94 6.03 -0.16
CA ASP A 190 -22.06 6.02 0.77
C ASP A 190 -23.28 6.72 0.13
N PRO A 191 -24.42 6.04 -0.02
CA PRO A 191 -25.65 6.63 -0.57
C PRO A 191 -26.14 7.86 0.21
N ASP A 192 -25.88 7.94 1.51
CA ASP A 192 -26.35 9.04 2.36
C ASP A 192 -25.54 10.34 2.12
N HIS A 193 -24.38 10.24 1.49
CA HIS A 193 -23.46 11.35 1.26
C HIS A 193 -23.29 11.72 -0.23
N GLU A 194 -24.25 11.34 -1.08
CA GLU A 194 -24.15 11.59 -2.52
C GLU A 194 -24.06 13.09 -2.86
N GLY A 195 -22.93 13.51 -3.44
CA GLY A 195 -22.70 14.88 -3.89
C GLY A 195 -22.18 15.82 -2.79
N GLU A 196 -22.00 15.31 -1.57
CA GLU A 196 -21.37 16.05 -0.48
C GLU A 196 -19.85 15.80 -0.47
N GLY A 197 -19.07 16.87 -0.27
CA GLY A 197 -17.63 16.74 -0.07
C GLY A 197 -17.35 16.12 1.29
N MET A 198 -16.41 15.17 1.36
CA MET A 198 -16.04 14.56 2.64
C MET A 198 -15.54 15.65 3.61
N PRO A 199 -16.06 15.74 4.84
CA PRO A 199 -15.55 16.68 5.83
C PRO A 199 -14.10 16.37 6.20
N PRO A 200 -13.34 17.34 6.76
CA PRO A 200 -11.95 17.12 7.11
C PRO A 200 -11.79 15.94 8.09
N LEU A 201 -10.71 15.16 7.93
CA LEU A 201 -10.49 13.97 8.78
C LEU A 201 -10.52 14.28 10.28
N GLN A 202 -10.08 15.47 10.68
CA GLN A 202 -10.08 15.87 12.09
C GLN A 202 -11.48 15.96 12.69
N SER A 203 -12.51 16.27 11.88
CA SER A 203 -13.89 16.26 12.35
C SER A 203 -14.46 14.84 12.44
N LEU A 204 -13.93 13.89 11.66
CA LEU A 204 -14.35 12.49 11.66
C LEU A 204 -13.71 11.66 12.78
N ILE A 205 -12.54 12.07 13.26
CA ILE A 205 -11.83 11.41 14.37
C ILE A 205 -12.26 12.09 15.69
N PRO A 206 -12.75 11.34 16.69
CA PRO A 206 -13.08 11.91 18.01
C PRO A 206 -11.91 12.67 18.63
N ARG A 207 -12.21 13.73 19.39
CA ARG A 207 -11.21 14.52 20.10
C ARG A 207 -10.74 13.77 21.34
N GLU A 208 -9.43 13.77 21.58
CA GLU A 208 -8.77 13.13 22.72
C GLU A 208 -8.04 14.18 23.58
N GLU A 209 -7.76 13.82 24.83
CA GLU A 209 -6.95 14.66 25.73
C GLU A 209 -5.50 14.70 25.21
N GLY A 210 -4.98 15.90 24.93
CA GLY A 210 -3.67 16.09 24.26
C GLY A 210 -3.76 16.53 22.81
N ASP A 211 -4.97 16.71 22.26
CA ASP A 211 -5.18 17.42 21.00
C ASP A 211 -5.05 18.94 21.22
N ASP A 212 -3.91 19.53 20.84
CA ASP A 212 -3.66 20.97 20.87
C ASP A 212 -4.65 21.73 19.95
N GLU A 213 -5.15 22.87 20.42
CA GLU A 213 -6.04 23.79 19.68
C GLU A 213 -5.29 24.75 18.74
N SER A 214 -4.02 24.47 18.43
CA SER A 214 -3.20 25.36 17.59
C SER A 214 -3.55 25.17 16.11
N ASP A 215 -4.71 25.71 15.77
CA ASP A 215 -5.47 25.68 14.52
C ASP A 215 -4.95 26.72 13.51
N ASP A 216 -3.65 26.66 13.18
CA ASP A 216 -3.05 27.50 12.11
C ASP A 216 -2.96 26.77 10.76
N ASP A 217 -3.47 25.54 10.66
CA ASP A 217 -3.57 24.82 9.41
C ASP A 217 -4.96 25.07 8.80
N VAL A 218 -5.01 25.89 7.75
CA VAL A 218 -6.22 26.15 6.95
C VAL A 218 -6.90 24.82 6.60
N GLU A 219 -8.00 24.53 7.28
CA GLU A 219 -8.82 23.35 7.01
C GLU A 219 -9.46 23.49 5.62
N VAL A 220 -8.94 22.74 4.66
CA VAL A 220 -9.54 22.67 3.33
C VAL A 220 -10.86 21.90 3.48
N GLY A 221 -11.99 22.62 3.38
CA GLY A 221 -13.32 22.02 3.38
C GLY A 221 -13.48 20.95 2.30
N GLY A 222 -14.46 20.06 2.49
CA GLY A 222 -14.61 18.86 1.67
C GLY A 222 -14.56 19.12 0.17
N VAL A 223 -13.57 18.53 -0.49
CA VAL A 223 -13.37 18.66 -1.94
C VAL A 223 -14.20 17.59 -2.63
N VAL A 224 -15.21 18.02 -3.40
CA VAL A 224 -15.88 17.12 -4.33
C VAL A 224 -14.93 16.88 -5.51
N GLN A 225 -14.45 15.64 -5.64
CA GLN A 225 -13.61 15.27 -6.77
C GLN A 225 -14.49 15.16 -8.03
N ASP A 226 -14.23 16.01 -9.02
CA ASP A 226 -14.95 15.98 -10.29
C ASP A 226 -14.37 14.85 -11.18
N TYR A 227 -15.23 13.92 -11.59
CA TYR A 227 -14.87 12.77 -12.44
C TYR A 227 -15.14 13.03 -13.93
N LEU A 228 -15.42 14.29 -14.28
CA LEU A 228 -15.67 14.74 -15.63
C LEU A 228 -14.37 15.18 -16.31
N ASP A 229 -14.24 14.82 -17.59
CA ASP A 229 -13.15 15.28 -18.44
C ASP A 229 -13.28 16.79 -18.71
N PRO A 230 -12.27 17.62 -18.42
CA PRO A 230 -12.29 19.05 -18.71
C PRO A 230 -12.55 19.39 -20.18
N LEU A 231 -12.21 18.49 -21.13
CA LEU A 231 -12.38 18.70 -22.56
C LEU A 231 -13.79 18.30 -23.05
N THR A 232 -14.29 17.14 -22.64
CA THR A 232 -15.56 16.59 -23.18
C THR A 232 -16.74 16.81 -22.25
N ARG A 233 -16.51 17.12 -20.97
CA ARG A 233 -17.50 17.16 -19.89
C ARG A 233 -18.28 15.85 -19.73
N GLN A 234 -17.71 14.75 -20.20
CA GLN A 234 -18.22 13.40 -19.99
C GLN A 234 -17.40 12.72 -18.90
N MET A 235 -17.91 11.62 -18.35
CA MET A 235 -17.14 10.80 -17.39
C MET A 235 -15.81 10.38 -18.02
N LEU A 236 -14.72 10.47 -17.24
CA LEU A 236 -13.39 10.12 -17.71
C LEU A 236 -13.33 8.68 -18.27
N GLU A 237 -12.68 8.50 -19.41
CA GLU A 237 -12.43 7.17 -19.99
C GLU A 237 -10.91 6.94 -20.14
N ASN A 238 -10.39 5.88 -19.51
CA ASN A 238 -8.96 5.61 -19.38
C ASN A 238 -8.19 6.88 -18.93
N PRO A 239 -8.42 7.36 -17.69
CA PRO A 239 -7.89 8.63 -17.24
C PRO A 239 -6.37 8.66 -17.29
N MET A 240 -5.85 9.77 -17.81
CA MET A 240 -4.44 10.10 -17.86
C MET A 240 -4.20 11.35 -17.04
N THR A 241 -3.29 11.30 -16.09
CA THR A 241 -2.94 12.45 -15.23
C THR A 241 -1.60 13.03 -15.66
N SER A 242 -1.48 14.36 -15.62
CA SER A 242 -0.26 15.06 -15.98
C SER A 242 0.79 15.06 -14.86
N TYR A 243 1.85 14.26 -15.04
CA TYR A 243 3.00 14.14 -14.15
C TYR A 243 4.30 14.48 -14.91
N ALA A 244 5.26 15.19 -14.29
CA ALA A 244 6.57 15.32 -14.91
C ALA A 244 7.35 14.01 -14.74
N SER A 245 8.03 13.58 -15.79
CA SER A 245 8.90 12.40 -15.81
C SER A 245 10.13 12.49 -14.89
N SER A 246 10.35 13.64 -14.23
CA SER A 246 11.51 13.91 -13.35
C SER A 246 11.14 14.32 -11.92
N SER A 247 10.09 13.74 -11.33
CA SER A 247 9.77 13.89 -9.89
C SER A 247 9.07 15.19 -9.45
N SER A 248 8.20 15.78 -10.29
CA SER A 248 7.28 16.85 -9.83
C SER A 248 5.95 16.78 -10.58
N LEU A 249 4.82 16.98 -9.90
CA LEU A 249 3.53 17.12 -10.60
C LEU A 249 3.62 18.31 -11.55
N LEU A 250 3.31 18.09 -12.84
CA LEU A 250 3.09 19.18 -13.78
C LEU A 250 1.82 19.88 -13.34
N CYS A 251 0.60 19.49 -13.68
CA CYS A 251 -0.57 20.14 -13.09
C CYS A 251 -1.46 19.20 -12.28
N GLY A 252 -1.26 17.89 -12.35
CA GLY A 252 -2.07 16.92 -11.60
C GLY A 252 -3.52 16.83 -12.07
N HIS A 253 -3.84 17.38 -13.24
CA HIS A 253 -5.17 17.29 -13.82
C HIS A 253 -5.29 16.01 -14.65
N SER A 254 -6.49 15.43 -14.61
CA SER A 254 -6.82 14.17 -15.27
C SER A 254 -7.74 14.40 -16.47
N TYR A 255 -7.52 13.63 -17.53
CA TYR A 255 -8.24 13.73 -18.80
C TYR A 255 -8.54 12.33 -19.35
N SER A 256 -9.57 12.20 -20.20
CA SER A 256 -9.75 10.94 -20.93
C SER A 256 -8.64 10.80 -21.96
N ARG A 257 -8.08 9.60 -22.09
CA ARG A 257 -6.94 9.33 -22.98
C ARG A 257 -7.21 9.79 -24.42
N ALA A 258 -8.39 9.48 -24.96
CA ALA A 258 -8.76 9.85 -26.32
C ALA A 258 -8.78 11.38 -26.50
N SER A 259 -9.50 12.08 -25.62
CA SER A 259 -9.69 13.53 -25.65
C SER A 259 -8.35 14.28 -25.60
N ILE A 260 -7.47 13.91 -24.66
CA ILE A 260 -6.20 14.63 -24.47
C ILE A 260 -5.19 14.32 -25.59
N TYR A 261 -5.20 13.11 -26.15
CA TYR A 261 -4.33 12.76 -27.27
C TYR A 261 -4.72 13.50 -28.54
N GLU A 262 -6.02 13.65 -28.78
CA GLU A 262 -6.55 14.47 -29.88
C GLU A 262 -6.21 15.94 -29.67
N PHE A 263 -6.45 16.47 -28.45
CA PHE A 263 -6.16 17.85 -28.12
C PHE A 263 -4.67 18.20 -28.31
N LEU A 264 -3.74 17.37 -27.82
CA LEU A 264 -2.30 17.66 -27.90
C LEU A 264 -1.73 17.43 -29.31
N GLY A 265 -2.23 16.44 -30.05
CA GLY A 265 -1.61 16.04 -31.31
C GLY A 265 -0.13 15.68 -31.08
N ASN A 266 0.79 16.24 -31.87
CA ASN A 266 2.24 16.05 -31.67
C ASN A 266 2.94 17.29 -31.09
N GLN A 267 2.18 18.21 -30.48
CA GLN A 267 2.69 19.49 -29.99
C GLN A 267 2.54 19.60 -28.48
N THR A 268 3.42 20.40 -27.88
CA THR A 268 3.28 20.81 -26.48
C THR A 268 2.32 21.99 -26.39
N LYS A 269 1.14 21.79 -25.81
CA LYS A 269 0.10 22.82 -25.66
C LYS A 269 -0.09 23.20 -24.20
N ALA A 270 -0.81 24.29 -23.97
CA ALA A 270 -1.24 24.65 -22.62
C ALA A 270 -2.26 23.62 -22.09
N CYS A 271 -2.23 23.40 -20.79
CA CYS A 271 -3.18 22.61 -20.05
C CYS A 271 -4.62 23.09 -20.37
N PRO A 272 -5.54 22.20 -20.79
CA PRO A 272 -6.90 22.59 -21.13
C PRO A 272 -7.78 22.89 -19.91
N THR A 273 -7.32 22.55 -18.70
CA THR A 273 -8.04 22.88 -17.47
C THR A 273 -8.02 24.38 -17.22
N SER A 274 -9.21 24.98 -17.09
CA SER A 274 -9.40 26.41 -16.85
C SER A 274 -8.51 26.92 -15.70
N GLY A 275 -7.76 27.99 -15.95
CA GLY A 275 -6.88 28.62 -14.95
C GLY A 275 -5.50 27.96 -14.79
N CYS A 276 -5.21 26.87 -15.51
CA CYS A 276 -3.90 26.24 -15.50
C CYS A 276 -3.04 26.70 -16.68
N ASN A 277 -1.89 27.33 -16.39
CA ASN A 277 -0.99 27.83 -17.43
C ASN A 277 0.17 26.89 -17.77
N ARG A 278 0.17 25.66 -17.25
CA ARG A 278 1.27 24.72 -17.46
C ARG A 278 1.22 24.12 -18.88
N ARG A 279 2.39 23.89 -19.47
CA ARG A 279 2.50 23.29 -20.80
C ARG A 279 2.70 21.79 -20.66
N ILE A 280 1.89 21.02 -21.37
CA ILE A 280 1.88 19.56 -21.30
C ILE A 280 2.07 18.96 -22.69
N ASN A 281 2.74 17.81 -22.74
CA ASN A 281 2.92 17.00 -23.93
C ASN A 281 2.51 15.53 -23.65
N LYS A 282 2.47 14.69 -24.69
CA LYS A 282 2.04 13.28 -24.56
C LYS A 282 2.89 12.44 -23.60
N ASN A 283 4.18 12.73 -23.47
CA ASN A 283 5.11 12.02 -22.59
C ASN A 283 4.95 12.44 -21.12
N ASP A 284 4.27 13.54 -20.86
CA ASP A 284 3.96 14.02 -19.50
C ASP A 284 2.67 13.38 -18.94
N LEU A 285 2.00 12.54 -19.73
CA LEU A 285 0.75 11.91 -19.35
C LEU A 285 1.00 10.47 -18.93
N VAL A 286 0.64 10.17 -17.68
CA VAL A 286 0.75 8.83 -17.11
C VAL A 286 -0.66 8.28 -16.87
N PRO A 287 -0.95 7.02 -17.23
CA PRO A 287 -2.19 6.38 -16.86
C PRO A 287 -2.37 6.40 -15.33
N ASP A 288 -3.56 6.78 -14.88
CA ASP A 288 -3.87 6.87 -13.45
C ASP A 288 -4.89 5.79 -13.07
N GLU A 289 -4.37 4.63 -12.65
CA GLU A 289 -5.19 3.48 -12.28
C GLU A 289 -6.10 3.78 -11.07
N ASN A 290 -5.69 4.68 -10.17
CA ASN A 290 -6.50 5.06 -9.01
C ASN A 290 -7.75 5.83 -9.43
N ILE A 291 -7.59 6.84 -10.29
CA ILE A 291 -8.73 7.62 -10.81
C ILE A 291 -9.59 6.74 -11.72
N GLU A 292 -9.00 5.87 -12.53
CA GLU A 292 -9.76 4.93 -13.35
C GLU A 292 -10.69 4.06 -12.50
N ARG A 293 -10.18 3.52 -11.39
CA ARG A 293 -10.97 2.74 -10.45
C ARG A 293 -12.11 3.55 -9.85
N ARG A 294 -11.84 4.78 -9.37
CA ARG A 294 -12.86 5.68 -8.80
C ARG A 294 -13.95 6.01 -9.82
N VAL A 295 -13.57 6.34 -11.05
CA VAL A 295 -14.50 6.66 -12.15
C VAL A 295 -15.36 5.44 -12.52
N ARG A 296 -14.76 4.24 -12.55
CA ARG A 296 -15.47 2.99 -12.82
C ARG A 296 -16.52 2.69 -11.75
N ALA A 297 -16.16 2.85 -10.47
CA ALA A 297 -17.10 2.71 -9.35
C ALA A 297 -18.25 3.72 -9.48
N ARG A 298 -17.94 4.99 -9.71
CA ARG A 298 -18.97 6.04 -9.91
C ARG A 298 -19.88 5.75 -11.11
N LYS A 299 -19.34 5.24 -12.22
CA LYS A 299 -20.13 4.85 -13.38
C LYS A 299 -21.10 3.71 -13.04
N ARG A 300 -20.63 2.70 -12.32
CA ARG A 300 -21.45 1.58 -11.84
C ARG A 300 -22.60 2.07 -10.95
N GLN A 301 -22.32 2.98 -10.01
CA GLN A 301 -23.34 3.59 -9.14
C GLN A 301 -24.40 4.33 -9.95
N LEU A 302 -24.00 5.18 -10.89
CA LEU A 302 -24.93 5.92 -11.75
C LEU A 302 -25.80 4.97 -12.61
N GLU A 303 -25.25 3.86 -13.08
CA GLU A 303 -25.99 2.83 -13.81
C GLU A 303 -27.00 2.10 -12.93
N GLN A 304 -26.62 1.74 -11.69
CA GLN A 304 -27.51 1.11 -10.72
C GLN A 304 -28.63 2.04 -10.27
N ALA A 305 -28.34 3.31 -9.98
CA ALA A 305 -29.33 4.32 -9.62
C ALA A 305 -30.36 4.52 -10.76
N LYS A 306 -29.90 4.59 -12.01
CA LYS A 306 -30.78 4.65 -13.20
C LYS A 306 -31.64 3.40 -13.34
N ALA A 307 -31.09 2.22 -13.11
CA ALA A 307 -31.83 0.96 -13.16
C ALA A 307 -32.88 0.86 -12.04
N GLY A 308 -32.55 1.31 -10.83
CA GLY A 308 -33.46 1.38 -9.69
C GLY A 308 -34.63 2.34 -9.93
N ARG A 309 -34.35 3.55 -10.45
CA ARG A 309 -35.41 4.52 -10.85
C ARG A 309 -36.36 3.93 -11.89
N ARG A 310 -35.84 3.30 -12.95
CA ARG A 310 -36.67 2.64 -13.97
C ARG A 310 -37.58 1.54 -13.40
N LYS A 311 -37.16 0.83 -12.35
CA LYS A 311 -37.99 -0.18 -11.68
C LYS A 311 -39.09 0.47 -10.85
N ARG A 312 -38.79 1.54 -10.10
CA ARG A 312 -39.79 2.30 -9.33
C ARG A 312 -40.83 2.97 -10.23
N ASP A 313 -40.37 3.63 -11.29
CA ASP A 313 -41.26 4.31 -12.26
C ASP A 313 -42.20 3.31 -12.95
N LYS A 314 -41.74 2.08 -13.23
CA LYS A 314 -42.60 1.01 -13.77
C LYS A 314 -43.59 0.44 -12.76
N ALA A 315 -43.25 0.40 -11.47
CA ALA A 315 -44.16 -0.07 -10.43
C ALA A 315 -45.32 0.90 -10.21
N ILE A 316 -45.06 2.21 -10.24
CA ILE A 316 -46.09 3.26 -10.04
C ILE A 316 -47.14 3.25 -11.17
N VAL A 317 -46.75 2.89 -12.39
CA VAL A 317 -47.68 2.86 -13.54
C VAL A 317 -48.62 1.64 -13.49
N LEU A 318 -48.19 0.51 -12.93
CA LEU A 318 -49.01 -0.71 -12.88
C LEU A 318 -50.14 -0.66 -11.83
N ASP A 319 -49.97 0.09 -10.74
CA ASP A 319 -51.00 0.23 -9.70
C ASP A 319 -52.10 1.25 -10.06
N SER A 320 -51.94 2.01 -11.15
CA SER A 320 -52.93 3.03 -11.56
C SER A 320 -54.02 2.51 -12.51
N ASP A 321 -53.86 1.30 -13.06
CA ASP A 321 -54.77 0.73 -14.07
C ASP A 321 -55.80 -0.27 -13.48
N GLU A 322 -55.76 -0.58 -12.17
CA GLU A 322 -56.69 -1.54 -11.54
C GLU A 322 -57.93 -0.90 -10.86
N ASP A 323 -58.02 0.43 -10.74
CA ASP A 323 -59.12 1.10 -10.01
C ASP A 323 -60.26 1.66 -10.89
N GLU A 324 -60.24 1.47 -12.22
CA GLU A 324 -61.26 2.02 -13.14
C GLU A 324 -62.26 1.00 -13.72
N MET A 325 -62.46 -0.18 -13.09
CA MET A 325 -63.43 -1.19 -13.58
C MET A 325 -64.52 -1.63 -12.58
N ILE A 326 -64.93 -0.79 -11.63
CA ILE A 326 -66.13 -1.07 -10.80
C ILE A 326 -67.07 0.13 -10.75
N LYS A 327 -67.62 0.52 -11.91
CA LYS A 327 -68.91 1.22 -12.01
C LYS A 327 -69.59 0.78 -13.28
N ASP A 328 -70.26 -0.36 -13.22
CA ASP A 328 -71.49 -0.66 -13.97
C ASP A 328 -71.87 -2.11 -13.71
N GLU A 329 -72.65 -2.37 -12.65
CA GLU A 329 -73.76 -3.32 -12.73
C GLU A 329 -74.68 -3.25 -11.49
N LYS A 330 -75.89 -2.75 -11.76
CA LYS A 330 -77.21 -2.98 -11.12
C LYS A 330 -77.58 -2.31 -9.79
#